data_AF-L1Q2I6-F1
#
_entry.id   AF-L1Q2I6-F1
#
_cell.length_a   1.000
_cell.length_b   1.000
_cell.length_c   1.000
_cell.angle_alpha   90.00
_cell.angle_beta   90.00
_cell.angle_gamma   90.00
#
_symmetry.space_group_name_H-M   'P 1'
#
loop_
_entity.id
_entity.type
_entity.pdbx_description
1 polymer ?
#
loop_
_entity_poly.entity_id
_entity_poly.type
_entity_poly.pdbx_seq_one_letter_code
_entity_poly.pdbx_strand_id
1 'polypeptide(L)'
;MDKYLLERYPLVWNTRLLPMLALASCGHIFFILLGWVAKNEDFNYYAFNAIMADFIGFPLLLHLVVSILLLVVWLLYLSRNNAFKHFYPFPEEKLFLQWILYFLIVFSSVSFVLSYAIVKGLGKYPFSNTSDVIYLLNFLLSIAFVIATLVYCVRITNVQILLLTIVFIGILLIILSFIGNKLLFLLVYATLVYISVSKEIHIPKKFIGIVVNTVLLFSFMVMYYIIDSIMENMLLDRSRDEFSNKNFCISFCLTLVFIGCYTRVIQRWKAIAD
;
A
#
# COMPACT_ATOMS: atom_id res chain seq x y z
N MET A 1 -12.39 -8.91 -27.20
CA MET A 1 -12.07 -7.89 -26.17
C MET A 1 -10.60 -7.92 -25.77
N ASP A 2 -9.99 -9.09 -25.57
CA ASP A 2 -8.57 -9.21 -25.20
C ASP A 2 -7.59 -8.54 -26.17
N LYS A 3 -7.80 -8.68 -27.49
CA LYS A 3 -6.93 -8.09 -28.52
C LYS A 3 -6.89 -6.55 -28.45
N TYR A 4 -8.03 -5.90 -28.22
CA TYR A 4 -8.12 -4.43 -28.11
C TYR A 4 -7.37 -3.88 -26.89
N LEU A 5 -7.55 -4.51 -25.71
CA LEU A 5 -6.87 -4.10 -24.48
C LEU A 5 -5.37 -4.36 -24.56
N LEU A 6 -4.96 -5.48 -25.16
CA LEU A 6 -3.55 -5.80 -25.36
C LEU A 6 -2.86 -4.76 -26.26
N GLU A 7 -3.51 -4.38 -27.37
CA GLU A 7 -2.93 -3.46 -28.37
C GLU A 7 -2.91 -2.00 -27.89
N ARG A 8 -3.93 -1.54 -27.15
CA ARG A 8 -4.06 -0.12 -26.74
C ARG A 8 -3.71 0.17 -25.29
N TYR A 9 -3.96 -0.77 -24.39
CA TYR A 9 -3.76 -0.60 -22.95
C TYR A 9 -2.99 -1.78 -22.32
N PRO A 10 -1.75 -2.04 -22.77
CA PRO A 10 -0.99 -3.23 -22.41
C PRO A 10 -0.76 -3.36 -20.90
N LEU A 11 -0.65 -2.24 -20.16
CA LEU A 11 -0.53 -2.27 -18.70
C LEU A 11 -1.81 -2.82 -18.03
N VAL A 12 -2.98 -2.31 -18.41
CA VAL A 12 -4.29 -2.72 -17.89
C VAL A 12 -4.53 -4.20 -18.15
N TRP A 13 -4.16 -4.67 -19.34
CA TRP A 13 -4.26 -6.09 -19.70
C TRP A 13 -3.25 -6.94 -18.91
N ASN A 14 -1.99 -6.50 -18.83
CA ASN A 14 -0.92 -7.25 -18.16
C ASN A 14 -1.17 -7.43 -16.67
N THR A 15 -1.69 -6.40 -15.99
CA THR A 15 -2.06 -6.46 -14.57
C THR A 15 -3.40 -7.14 -14.33
N ARG A 16 -4.16 -7.46 -15.39
CA ARG A 16 -5.53 -7.98 -15.33
C ARG A 16 -6.43 -7.07 -14.50
N LEU A 17 -6.28 -5.76 -14.62
CA LEU A 17 -6.99 -4.78 -13.79
C LEU A 17 -8.51 -4.97 -13.82
N LEU A 18 -9.11 -4.97 -15.01
CA LEU A 18 -10.57 -5.03 -15.16
C LEU A 18 -11.21 -6.28 -14.50
N PRO A 19 -10.78 -7.52 -14.77
CA PRO A 19 -11.37 -8.67 -14.10
C PRO A 19 -11.12 -8.66 -12.59
N MET A 20 -9.98 -8.14 -12.12
CA MET A 20 -9.71 -8.04 -10.69
C MET A 20 -10.65 -7.06 -9.99
N LEU A 21 -10.91 -5.89 -10.58
CA LEU A 21 -11.86 -4.92 -10.01
C LEU A 21 -13.30 -5.39 -10.11
N ALA A 22 -13.67 -6.13 -11.15
CA ALA A 22 -14.98 -6.75 -11.24
C ALA A 22 -15.17 -7.79 -10.11
N LEU A 23 -14.19 -8.68 -9.90
CA LEU A 23 -14.23 -9.65 -8.80
C LEU A 23 -14.24 -9.00 -7.42
N ALA A 24 -13.42 -7.98 -7.20
CA ALA A 24 -13.42 -7.23 -5.96
C ALA A 24 -14.76 -6.50 -5.74
N SER A 25 -15.37 -5.97 -6.79
CA SER A 25 -16.71 -5.37 -6.72
C SER A 25 -17.77 -6.40 -6.34
N CYS A 26 -17.71 -7.63 -6.86
CA CYS A 26 -18.56 -8.73 -6.40
C CYS A 26 -18.32 -9.04 -4.90
N GLY A 27 -17.07 -9.00 -4.44
CA GLY A 27 -16.72 -9.10 -3.02
C GLY A 27 -17.39 -7.99 -2.19
N HIS A 28 -17.28 -6.73 -2.60
CA HIS A 28 -17.94 -5.61 -1.93
C HIS A 28 -19.46 -5.81 -1.85
N ILE A 29 -20.11 -6.23 -2.95
CA ILE A 29 -21.55 -6.54 -2.96
C ILE A 29 -21.88 -7.64 -1.95
N PHE A 30 -21.07 -8.70 -1.91
CA PHE A 30 -21.25 -9.79 -0.94
C PHE A 30 -21.15 -9.29 0.52
N PHE A 31 -20.15 -8.47 0.86
CA PHE A 31 -20.01 -7.92 2.22
C PHE A 31 -21.08 -6.87 2.57
N ILE A 32 -21.60 -6.14 1.57
CA ILE A 32 -22.79 -5.28 1.73
C ILE A 32 -23.99 -6.13 2.15
N LEU A 33 -24.24 -7.25 1.45
CA LEU A 33 -25.35 -8.15 1.77
C LEU A 33 -25.19 -8.79 3.16
N LEU A 34 -23.97 -9.20 3.52
CA LEU A 34 -23.68 -9.69 4.87
C LEU A 34 -23.97 -8.63 5.95
N GLY A 35 -23.49 -7.39 5.74
CA GLY A 35 -23.75 -6.28 6.66
C GLY A 35 -25.24 -5.95 6.78
N TRP A 36 -25.99 -6.08 5.68
CA TRP A 36 -27.44 -5.91 5.67
C TRP A 36 -28.17 -6.98 6.48
N VAL A 37 -27.78 -8.25 6.35
CA VAL A 37 -28.37 -9.36 7.15
C VAL A 37 -28.07 -9.17 8.64
N ALA A 38 -26.83 -8.80 8.97
CA ALA A 38 -26.38 -8.59 10.35
C ALA A 38 -26.91 -7.28 11.00
N LYS A 39 -27.60 -6.43 10.23
CA LYS A 39 -28.17 -5.14 10.67
C LYS A 39 -29.32 -5.31 11.67
N ASN A 40 -30.07 -6.40 11.59
CA ASN A 40 -31.31 -6.61 12.33
C ASN A 40 -31.11 -7.33 13.67
N GLU A 41 -29.87 -7.62 14.05
CA GLU A 41 -29.55 -8.17 15.35
C GLU A 41 -29.63 -7.04 16.40
N ASP A 42 -30.49 -7.20 17.41
CA ASP A 42 -30.70 -6.20 18.46
C ASP A 42 -29.49 -6.14 19.41
N PHE A 43 -28.47 -5.37 19.01
CA PHE A 43 -27.37 -5.03 19.90
C PHE A 43 -27.73 -3.80 20.73
N ASN A 44 -27.71 -3.94 22.05
CA ASN A 44 -27.96 -2.88 23.02
C ASN A 44 -26.75 -1.94 23.23
N TYR A 45 -25.74 -1.97 22.36
CA TYR A 45 -24.50 -1.23 22.51
C TYR A 45 -24.13 -0.46 21.24
N TYR A 46 -24.12 0.86 21.36
CA TYR A 46 -23.84 1.80 20.29
C TYR A 46 -22.34 2.08 20.27
N ALA A 47 -21.68 1.83 19.14
CA ALA A 47 -20.43 2.47 18.68
C ALA A 47 -19.86 1.68 17.49
N PHE A 48 -18.99 2.32 16.71
CA PHE A 48 -18.11 1.65 15.74
C PHE A 48 -17.44 0.40 16.32
N ASN A 49 -17.05 0.42 17.61
CA ASN A 49 -16.48 -0.73 18.31
C ASN A 49 -17.38 -1.96 18.34
N ALA A 50 -18.71 -1.81 18.43
CA ALA A 50 -19.64 -2.93 18.39
C ALA A 50 -19.71 -3.55 16.98
N ILE A 51 -19.72 -2.70 15.94
CA ILE A 51 -19.65 -3.14 14.54
C ILE A 51 -18.35 -3.92 14.30
N MET A 52 -17.22 -3.42 14.81
CA MET A 52 -15.93 -4.08 14.68
C MET A 52 -15.82 -5.35 15.52
N ALA A 53 -16.38 -5.38 16.74
CA ALA A 53 -16.41 -6.58 17.59
C ALA A 53 -17.17 -7.72 16.92
N ASP A 54 -18.31 -7.40 16.31
CA ASP A 54 -19.08 -8.33 15.52
C ASP A 54 -18.34 -8.76 14.24
N PHE A 55 -17.66 -7.83 13.57
CA PHE A 55 -16.84 -8.16 12.40
C PHE A 55 -15.71 -9.13 12.75
N ILE A 56 -15.05 -8.98 13.91
CA ILE A 56 -13.92 -9.81 14.36
C ILE A 56 -14.26 -11.31 14.41
N GLY A 57 -15.54 -11.69 14.45
CA GLY A 57 -15.98 -13.07 14.35
C GLY A 57 -15.93 -13.63 12.92
N PHE A 58 -17.04 -14.26 12.52
CA PHE A 58 -17.17 -14.90 11.21
C PHE A 58 -16.92 -13.96 10.01
N PRO A 59 -17.38 -12.68 10.01
CA PRO A 59 -17.14 -11.78 8.89
C PRO A 59 -15.65 -11.51 8.61
N LEU A 60 -14.81 -11.38 9.63
CA LEU A 60 -13.36 -11.18 9.50
C LEU A 60 -12.69 -12.40 8.84
N LEU A 61 -13.08 -13.61 9.25
CA LEU A 61 -12.53 -14.83 8.65
C LEU A 61 -12.87 -14.91 7.16
N LEU A 62 -14.13 -14.66 6.80
CA LEU A 62 -14.54 -14.60 5.40
C LEU A 62 -13.79 -13.49 4.64
N HIS A 63 -13.65 -12.30 5.23
CA HIS A 63 -12.91 -11.19 4.65
C HIS A 63 -11.48 -11.60 4.32
N LEU A 64 -10.77 -12.21 5.27
CA LEU A 64 -9.40 -12.67 5.08
C LEU A 64 -9.32 -13.73 3.98
N VAL A 65 -10.19 -14.75 4.02
CA VAL A 65 -10.19 -15.84 3.03
C VAL A 65 -10.44 -15.29 1.63
N VAL A 66 -11.48 -14.49 1.43
CA VAL A 66 -11.83 -13.91 0.11
C VAL A 66 -10.72 -12.99 -0.39
N SER A 67 -10.18 -12.12 0.48
CA SER A 67 -9.10 -11.20 0.13
C SER A 67 -7.83 -11.95 -0.28
N ILE A 68 -7.42 -12.95 0.50
CA ILE A 68 -6.22 -13.75 0.23
C ILE A 68 -6.38 -14.54 -1.07
N LEU A 69 -7.52 -15.22 -1.28
CA LEU A 69 -7.75 -16.00 -2.50
C LEU A 69 -7.68 -15.11 -3.73
N LEU A 70 -8.34 -13.95 -3.69
CA LEU A 70 -8.37 -13.01 -4.80
C LEU A 70 -6.96 -12.46 -5.09
N LEU A 71 -6.19 -12.08 -4.07
CA LEU A 71 -4.82 -11.61 -4.23
C LEU A 71 -3.86 -12.72 -4.71
N VAL A 72 -3.99 -13.95 -4.23
CA VAL A 72 -3.17 -15.09 -4.67
C VAL A 72 -3.44 -15.41 -6.14
N VAL A 73 -4.72 -15.51 -6.53
CA VAL A 73 -5.10 -15.73 -7.94
C VAL A 73 -4.54 -14.62 -8.82
N TRP A 74 -4.63 -13.37 -8.38
CA TRP A 74 -4.03 -12.25 -9.08
C TRP A 74 -2.51 -12.37 -9.23
N LEU A 75 -1.80 -12.71 -8.17
CA LEU A 75 -0.34 -12.90 -8.18
C LEU A 75 0.08 -14.06 -9.11
N LEU A 76 -0.72 -15.13 -9.20
CA LEU A 76 -0.49 -16.22 -10.14
C LEU A 76 -0.63 -15.75 -11.60
N TYR A 77 -1.65 -14.94 -11.91
CA TYR A 77 -1.77 -14.33 -13.24
C TYR A 77 -0.63 -13.35 -13.53
N LEU A 78 -0.29 -12.54 -12.54
CA LEU A 78 0.75 -11.52 -12.65
C LEU A 78 2.12 -12.18 -12.92
N SER A 79 2.47 -13.25 -12.21
CA SER A 79 3.72 -13.99 -12.39
C SER A 79 3.83 -14.69 -13.76
N ARG A 80 2.71 -15.24 -14.27
CA ARG A 80 2.62 -15.87 -15.60
C ARG A 80 2.77 -14.86 -16.73
N ASN A 81 2.17 -13.69 -16.60
CA ASN A 81 2.30 -12.59 -17.54
C ASN A 81 3.67 -11.91 -17.37
N ASN A 82 4.68 -12.54 -17.96
CA ASN A 82 6.09 -12.18 -17.87
C ASN A 82 6.66 -11.63 -19.17
N ALA A 83 5.79 -11.18 -20.08
CA ALA A 83 6.13 -10.78 -21.46
C ALA A 83 7.15 -9.62 -21.56
N PHE A 84 7.61 -9.08 -20.44
CA PHE A 84 8.52 -7.95 -20.35
C PHE A 84 9.87 -8.27 -19.69
N LYS A 85 10.22 -9.56 -19.61
CA LYS A 85 11.35 -10.00 -18.81
C LYS A 85 12.73 -9.52 -19.28
N HIS A 86 12.94 -9.12 -20.54
CA HIS A 86 14.31 -8.86 -20.99
C HIS A 86 14.62 -7.77 -22.04
N PHE A 87 13.66 -7.08 -22.68
CA PHE A 87 14.04 -6.24 -23.84
C PHE A 87 13.36 -4.88 -24.02
N TYR A 88 12.43 -4.45 -23.17
CA TYR A 88 11.75 -3.16 -23.36
C TYR A 88 12.06 -2.14 -22.24
N PRO A 89 12.69 -1.00 -22.55
CA PRO A 89 12.76 0.11 -21.62
C PRO A 89 11.34 0.64 -21.38
N PHE A 90 10.84 0.47 -20.16
CA PHE A 90 9.59 1.10 -19.77
C PHE A 90 9.83 2.60 -19.55
N PRO A 91 8.97 3.48 -20.08
CA PRO A 91 8.97 4.89 -19.69
C PRO A 91 8.60 5.04 -18.22
N GLU A 92 9.11 6.11 -17.59
CA GLU A 92 8.92 6.45 -16.17
C GLU A 92 7.43 6.43 -15.76
N GLU A 93 6.59 7.01 -16.61
CA GLU A 93 5.13 7.08 -16.42
C GLU A 93 4.48 5.69 -16.30
N LYS A 94 4.94 4.72 -17.10
CA LYS A 94 4.39 3.36 -17.08
C LYS A 94 4.79 2.61 -15.82
N LEU A 95 5.97 2.90 -15.26
CA LEU A 95 6.41 2.34 -13.98
C LEU A 95 5.54 2.87 -12.84
N PHE A 96 5.28 4.19 -12.82
CA PHE A 96 4.42 4.79 -11.80
C PHE A 96 2.98 4.28 -11.90
N LEU A 97 2.43 4.25 -13.12
CA LEU A 97 1.08 3.74 -13.36
C LEU A 97 0.96 2.27 -12.94
N GLN A 98 1.99 1.45 -13.15
CA GLN A 98 2.00 0.06 -12.69
C GLN A 98 1.85 -0.04 -11.18
N TRP A 99 2.56 0.79 -10.40
CA TRP A 99 2.40 0.84 -8.95
C TRP A 99 0.97 1.29 -8.55
N ILE A 100 0.41 2.31 -9.21
CA ILE A 100 -0.98 2.74 -8.96
C ILE A 100 -1.97 1.60 -9.22
N LEU A 101 -1.81 0.84 -10.30
CA LEU A 101 -2.70 -0.28 -10.61
C LEU A 101 -2.61 -1.39 -9.54
N TYR A 102 -1.41 -1.65 -9.01
CA TYR A 102 -1.22 -2.61 -7.92
C TYR A 102 -1.89 -2.13 -6.64
N PHE A 103 -1.69 -0.85 -6.31
CA PHE A 103 -2.33 -0.22 -5.16
C PHE A 103 -3.85 -0.29 -5.24
N LEU A 104 -4.43 0.03 -6.40
CA LEU A 104 -5.89 0.03 -6.61
C LEU A 104 -6.49 -1.38 -6.46
N ILE A 105 -5.87 -2.40 -7.07
CA ILE A 105 -6.32 -3.80 -6.93
C ILE A 105 -6.24 -4.25 -5.47
N VAL A 106 -5.11 -4.02 -4.81
CA VAL A 106 -4.91 -4.42 -3.42
C VAL A 106 -5.89 -3.70 -2.50
N PHE A 107 -6.03 -2.39 -2.63
CA PHE A 107 -6.94 -1.58 -1.82
C PHE A 107 -8.39 -2.05 -1.98
N SER A 108 -8.84 -2.28 -3.22
CA SER A 108 -10.18 -2.82 -3.48
C SER A 108 -10.39 -4.22 -2.87
N SER A 109 -9.31 -5.00 -2.70
CA SER A 109 -9.39 -6.34 -2.12
C SER A 109 -9.44 -6.30 -0.60
N VAL A 110 -8.65 -5.45 0.06
CA VAL A 110 -8.58 -5.42 1.53
C VAL A 110 -9.69 -4.60 2.16
N SER A 111 -10.40 -3.77 1.40
CA SER A 111 -11.39 -2.81 1.92
C SER A 111 -12.81 -3.35 2.10
N PHE A 112 -13.05 -4.67 1.96
CA PHE A 112 -14.41 -5.23 2.12
C PHE A 112 -15.02 -4.99 3.51
N VAL A 113 -14.20 -4.81 4.55
CA VAL A 113 -14.65 -4.44 5.89
C VAL A 113 -15.41 -3.10 5.90
N LEU A 114 -15.04 -2.14 5.05
CA LEU A 114 -15.75 -0.86 4.94
C LEU A 114 -17.16 -1.09 4.39
N SER A 115 -17.31 -1.92 3.37
CA SER A 115 -18.61 -2.30 2.80
C SER A 115 -19.54 -2.92 3.84
N TYR A 116 -19.01 -3.81 4.68
CA TYR A 116 -19.74 -4.40 5.79
C TYR A 116 -20.14 -3.35 6.82
N ALA A 117 -19.16 -2.59 7.33
CA ALA A 117 -19.34 -1.64 8.41
C ALA A 117 -20.31 -0.52 8.04
N ILE A 118 -20.23 0.01 6.81
CA ILE A 118 -21.12 1.08 6.33
C ILE A 118 -22.57 0.64 6.39
N VAL A 119 -22.90 -0.54 5.86
CA VAL A 119 -24.29 -1.00 5.77
C VAL A 119 -24.84 -1.37 7.15
N LYS A 120 -24.04 -2.05 7.98
CA LYS A 120 -24.44 -2.36 9.36
C LYS A 120 -24.62 -1.09 10.18
N GLY A 121 -23.76 -0.10 9.98
CA GLY A 121 -23.83 1.23 10.61
C GLY A 121 -25.00 2.10 10.14
N LEU A 122 -25.58 1.88 8.95
CA LEU A 122 -26.83 2.53 8.49
C LEU A 122 -28.10 1.95 9.18
N GLY A 123 -27.91 1.20 10.27
CA GLY A 123 -28.90 0.61 11.17
C GLY A 123 -29.75 1.61 11.93
N LYS A 124 -30.35 1.12 13.03
CA LYS A 124 -31.07 1.95 14.00
C LYS A 124 -30.20 3.09 14.55
N TYR A 125 -28.86 2.94 14.49
CA TYR A 125 -27.89 3.86 15.09
C TYR A 125 -26.75 4.18 14.09
N PRO A 126 -26.78 5.36 13.45
CA PRO A 126 -25.72 5.79 12.53
C PRO A 126 -24.36 5.84 13.23
N PHE A 127 -23.26 5.77 12.46
CA PHE A 127 -21.91 5.99 12.96
C PHE A 127 -21.88 7.21 13.89
N SER A 128 -21.76 6.97 15.19
CA SER A 128 -21.77 8.04 16.18
C SER A 128 -20.54 8.94 16.06
N ASN A 129 -19.46 8.41 15.46
CA ASN A 129 -18.21 9.11 15.28
C ASN A 129 -17.60 8.83 13.89
N THR A 130 -17.45 9.86 13.07
CA THR A 130 -16.86 9.76 11.72
C THR A 130 -15.35 9.49 11.76
N SER A 131 -14.67 9.82 12.87
CA SER A 131 -13.23 9.61 13.01
C SER A 131 -12.85 8.13 12.97
N ASP A 132 -13.66 7.24 13.54
CA ASP A 132 -13.35 5.81 13.63
C ASP A 132 -13.31 5.14 12.25
N VAL A 133 -14.24 5.52 11.38
CA VAL A 133 -14.28 5.07 9.98
C VAL A 133 -13.05 5.58 9.22
N ILE A 134 -12.64 6.81 9.50
CA ILE A 134 -11.44 7.42 8.93
C ILE A 134 -10.17 6.68 9.40
N TYR A 135 -10.06 6.32 10.68
CA TYR A 135 -8.92 5.54 11.18
C TYR A 135 -8.84 4.17 10.51
N LEU A 136 -9.97 3.49 10.35
CA LEU A 136 -10.04 2.22 9.61
C LEU A 136 -9.63 2.40 8.15
N LEU A 137 -10.10 3.45 7.47
CA LEU A 137 -9.70 3.76 6.10
C LEU A 137 -8.19 4.00 6.01
N ASN A 138 -7.61 4.79 6.91
CA ASN A 138 -6.17 5.09 6.96
C ASN A 138 -5.34 3.82 7.21
N PHE A 139 -5.82 2.94 8.08
CA PHE A 139 -5.21 1.63 8.32
C PHE A 139 -5.22 0.76 7.04
N LEU A 140 -6.37 0.67 6.35
CA LEU A 140 -6.50 -0.10 5.11
C LEU A 140 -5.65 0.48 3.97
N LEU A 141 -5.59 1.80 3.84
CA LEU A 141 -4.71 2.49 2.89
C LEU A 141 -3.24 2.16 3.17
N SER A 142 -2.83 2.12 4.43
CA SER A 142 -1.46 1.77 4.84
C SER A 142 -1.12 0.32 4.49
N ILE A 143 -2.01 -0.63 4.79
CA ILE A 143 -1.82 -2.04 4.42
C ILE A 143 -1.74 -2.19 2.91
N ALA A 144 -2.66 -1.55 2.18
CA ALA A 144 -2.68 -1.61 0.72
C ALA A 144 -1.40 -1.04 0.11
N PHE A 145 -0.90 0.07 0.66
CA PHE A 145 0.37 0.68 0.28
C PHE A 145 1.53 -0.30 0.46
N VAL A 146 1.64 -0.94 1.63
CA VAL A 146 2.73 -1.89 1.93
C VAL A 146 2.68 -3.09 0.97
N ILE A 147 1.52 -3.74 0.82
CA ILE A 147 1.37 -4.91 -0.05
C ILE A 147 1.64 -4.54 -1.51
N ALA A 148 1.08 -3.43 -2.01
CA ALA A 148 1.29 -2.99 -3.39
C ALA A 148 2.76 -2.67 -3.67
N THR A 149 3.44 -2.00 -2.73
CA THR A 149 4.86 -1.68 -2.84
C THR A 149 5.72 -2.95 -2.79
N LEU A 150 5.39 -3.94 -1.95
CA LEU A 150 6.08 -5.24 -1.95
C LEU A 150 5.96 -5.94 -3.31
N VAL A 151 4.75 -6.02 -3.87
CA VAL A 151 4.52 -6.61 -5.20
C VAL A 151 5.28 -5.84 -6.28
N TYR A 152 5.31 -4.51 -6.19
CA TYR A 152 6.05 -3.64 -7.09
C TYR A 152 7.56 -3.88 -7.01
N CYS A 153 8.14 -3.99 -5.81
CA CYS A 153 9.54 -4.30 -5.57
C CYS A 153 9.92 -5.66 -6.16
N VAL A 154 9.09 -6.71 -5.99
CA VAL A 154 9.30 -8.02 -6.65
C VAL A 154 9.40 -7.85 -8.16
N ARG A 155 8.52 -7.03 -8.75
CA ARG A 155 8.43 -6.86 -10.21
C ARG A 155 9.57 -6.02 -10.79
N ILE A 156 10.13 -5.10 -10.01
CA ILE A 156 11.27 -4.30 -10.43
C ILE A 156 12.57 -5.09 -10.27
N THR A 157 12.80 -5.66 -9.09
CA THR A 157 14.12 -6.16 -8.66
C THR A 157 14.26 -7.68 -8.63
N ASN A 158 13.17 -8.42 -8.80
CA ASN A 158 13.03 -9.86 -8.57
C ASN A 158 12.97 -10.27 -7.08
N VAL A 159 12.50 -11.49 -6.85
CA VAL A 159 12.28 -12.06 -5.52
C VAL A 159 13.58 -12.16 -4.72
N GLN A 160 14.70 -12.51 -5.35
CA GLN A 160 15.99 -12.65 -4.67
C GLN A 160 16.45 -11.34 -4.02
N ILE A 161 16.39 -10.22 -4.75
CA ILE A 161 16.77 -8.91 -4.22
C ILE A 161 15.77 -8.50 -3.12
N LEU A 162 14.46 -8.73 -3.32
CA LEU A 162 13.48 -8.42 -2.29
C LEU A 162 13.74 -9.17 -0.97
N LEU A 163 14.05 -10.46 -1.02
CA LEU A 163 14.34 -11.25 0.20
C LEU A 163 15.55 -10.69 0.95
N LEU A 164 16.63 -10.36 0.22
CA LEU A 164 17.78 -9.67 0.81
C LEU A 164 17.41 -8.30 1.38
N THR A 165 16.46 -7.60 0.74
CA THR A 165 15.95 -6.31 1.22
C THR A 165 15.24 -6.48 2.56
N ILE A 166 14.36 -7.47 2.70
CA ILE A 166 13.62 -7.72 3.94
C ILE A 166 14.60 -8.03 5.09
N VAL A 167 15.61 -8.84 4.84
CA VAL A 167 16.67 -9.14 5.84
C VAL A 167 17.45 -7.88 6.20
N PHE A 168 17.89 -7.10 5.19
CA PHE A 168 18.59 -5.83 5.40
C PHE A 168 17.77 -4.85 6.24
N ILE A 169 16.49 -4.68 5.92
CA ILE A 169 15.56 -3.82 6.66
C ILE A 169 15.42 -4.31 8.11
N GLY A 170 15.25 -5.61 8.34
CA GLY A 170 15.13 -6.17 9.68
C GLY A 170 16.35 -5.87 10.54
N ILE A 171 17.56 -6.10 9.99
CA ILE A 171 18.82 -5.78 10.69
C ILE A 171 18.94 -4.27 10.94
N LEU A 172 18.63 -3.44 9.94
CA LEU A 172 18.69 -1.99 10.06
C LEU A 172 17.76 -1.46 11.16
N LEU A 173 16.54 -1.97 11.23
CA LEU A 173 15.56 -1.59 12.26
C LEU A 173 16.02 -1.99 13.67
N ILE A 174 16.62 -3.18 13.84
CA ILE A 174 17.18 -3.61 15.12
C ILE A 174 18.29 -2.65 15.57
N ILE A 175 19.22 -2.30 14.68
CA ILE A 175 20.31 -1.37 14.98
C ILE A 175 19.78 0.01 15.35
N LEU A 176 18.84 0.54 14.56
CA LEU A 176 18.26 1.86 14.81
C LEU A 176 17.42 1.89 16.10
N SER A 177 16.73 0.79 16.43
CA SER A 177 15.98 0.66 17.68
C SER A 177 16.88 0.69 18.91
N PHE A 178 18.10 0.14 18.83
CA PHE A 178 19.05 0.18 19.94
C PHE A 178 19.55 1.61 20.23
N ILE A 179 19.70 2.42 19.18
CA ILE A 179 20.13 3.82 19.30
C ILE A 179 18.97 4.71 19.76
N GLY A 180 17.73 4.38 19.36
CA GLY A 180 16.51 5.10 19.77
C GLY A 180 16.40 6.53 19.24
N ASN A 181 17.28 6.95 18.33
CA ASN A 181 17.31 8.32 17.84
C ASN A 181 16.54 8.45 16.52
N LYS A 182 15.40 9.15 16.58
CA LYS A 182 14.55 9.42 15.42
C LYS A 182 15.24 10.25 14.32
N LEU A 183 16.12 11.17 14.69
CA LEU A 183 16.90 11.97 13.72
C LEU A 183 17.88 11.09 12.94
N LEU A 184 18.48 10.10 13.61
CA LEU A 184 19.36 9.15 12.96
C LEU A 184 18.62 8.31 11.91
N PHE A 185 17.39 7.87 12.21
CA PHE A 185 16.56 7.17 11.24
C PHE A 185 16.35 8.02 9.96
N LEU A 186 16.02 9.30 10.12
CA LEU A 186 15.85 10.22 9.00
C LEU A 186 17.14 10.43 8.20
N LEU A 187 18.28 10.58 8.89
CA LEU A 187 19.59 10.72 8.25
C LEU A 187 19.95 9.47 7.45
N VAL A 188 19.75 8.28 8.02
CA VAL A 188 19.98 7.00 7.32
C VAL A 188 19.07 6.87 6.11
N TYR A 189 17.80 7.24 6.21
CA TYR A 189 16.92 7.21 5.05
C TYR A 189 17.39 8.21 3.96
N ALA A 190 17.80 9.42 4.35
CA ALA A 190 18.34 10.41 3.42
C ALA A 190 19.62 9.93 2.73
N THR A 191 20.52 9.23 3.44
CA THR A 191 21.72 8.65 2.83
C THR A 191 21.37 7.53 1.86
N LEU A 192 20.37 6.68 2.16
CA LEU A 192 19.89 5.66 1.22
C LEU A 192 19.29 6.30 -0.05
N VAL A 193 18.49 7.36 0.09
CA VAL A 193 17.98 8.12 -1.06
C VAL A 193 19.13 8.68 -1.89
N TYR A 194 20.11 9.32 -1.25
CA TYR A 194 21.29 9.85 -1.92
C TYR A 194 22.08 8.78 -2.68
N ILE A 195 22.34 7.62 -2.04
CA ILE A 195 23.02 6.48 -2.66
C ILE A 195 22.26 6.00 -3.90
N SER A 196 20.93 5.94 -3.84
CA SER A 196 20.13 5.50 -4.98
C SER A 196 20.13 6.48 -6.17
N VAL A 197 20.30 7.78 -5.91
CA VAL A 197 20.28 8.83 -6.94
C VAL A 197 21.66 9.09 -7.54
N SER A 198 22.72 8.92 -6.74
CA SER A 198 24.09 9.26 -7.14
C SER A 198 24.60 8.40 -8.29
N LYS A 199 25.21 9.05 -9.28
CA LYS A 199 25.84 8.39 -10.43
C LYS A 199 27.31 8.03 -10.18
N GLU A 200 27.92 8.64 -9.17
CA GLU A 200 29.35 8.57 -8.93
C GLU A 200 29.73 7.32 -8.14
N ILE A 201 28.77 6.74 -7.41
CA ILE A 201 29.04 5.61 -6.53
C ILE A 201 28.97 4.30 -7.32
N HIS A 202 30.14 3.66 -7.50
CA HIS A 202 30.26 2.37 -8.18
C HIS A 202 29.90 1.21 -7.23
N ILE A 203 28.60 0.99 -7.04
CA ILE A 203 28.05 -0.12 -6.25
C ILE A 203 27.51 -1.23 -7.17
N PRO A 204 27.68 -2.52 -6.84
CA PRO A 204 27.10 -3.60 -7.64
C PRO A 204 25.57 -3.49 -7.71
N LYS A 205 25.00 -3.77 -8.89
CA LYS A 205 23.56 -3.60 -9.19
C LYS A 205 22.63 -4.19 -8.14
N LYS A 206 22.98 -5.35 -7.57
CA LYS A 206 22.23 -6.04 -6.51
C LYS A 206 22.06 -5.18 -5.25
N PHE A 207 23.12 -4.49 -4.80
CA PHE A 207 23.06 -3.62 -3.63
C PHE A 207 22.25 -2.36 -3.90
N ILE A 208 22.39 -1.75 -5.10
CA ILE A 208 21.53 -0.62 -5.48
C ILE A 208 20.05 -1.07 -5.49
N GLY A 209 19.76 -2.30 -5.94
CA GLY A 209 18.41 -2.86 -5.89
C GLY A 209 17.85 -2.98 -4.47
N ILE A 210 18.68 -3.39 -3.50
CA ILE A 210 18.31 -3.41 -2.07
C ILE A 210 18.01 -1.98 -1.58
N VAL A 211 18.85 -1.01 -1.92
CA VAL A 211 18.63 0.39 -1.53
C VAL A 211 17.33 0.93 -2.13
N VAL A 212 17.09 0.71 -3.43
CA VAL A 212 15.87 1.12 -4.15
C VAL A 212 14.62 0.55 -3.49
N ASN A 213 14.61 -0.75 -3.18
CA ASN A 213 13.47 -1.38 -2.50
C ASN A 213 13.28 -0.82 -1.08
N THR A 214 14.37 -0.58 -0.35
CA THR A 214 14.32 -0.04 1.02
C THR A 214 13.71 1.36 1.02
N VAL A 215 14.17 2.22 0.10
CA VAL A 215 13.65 3.58 -0.07
C VAL A 215 12.14 3.57 -0.38
N LEU A 216 11.70 2.70 -1.30
CA LEU A 216 10.27 2.55 -1.64
C LEU A 216 9.42 2.06 -0.46
N LEU A 217 9.91 1.08 0.31
CA LEU A 217 9.13 0.51 1.41
C LEU A 217 8.98 1.47 2.59
N PHE A 218 9.99 2.29 2.88
CA PHE A 218 9.96 3.24 3.99
C PHE A 218 9.39 4.61 3.64
N SER A 219 9.13 4.91 2.37
CA SER A 219 8.75 6.26 1.94
C SER A 219 7.52 6.80 2.67
N PHE A 220 6.49 5.97 2.86
CA PHE A 220 5.28 6.40 3.58
C PHE A 220 5.56 6.72 5.04
N MET A 221 6.28 5.82 5.73
CA MET A 221 6.61 5.99 7.14
C MET A 221 7.47 7.24 7.39
N VAL A 222 8.45 7.49 6.51
CA VAL A 222 9.31 8.67 6.60
C VAL A 222 8.52 9.96 6.36
N MET A 223 7.67 10.00 5.34
CA MET A 223 6.85 11.19 5.06
C MET A 223 5.88 11.47 6.22
N TYR A 224 5.25 10.43 6.77
CA TYR A 224 4.41 10.54 7.95
C TYR A 224 5.18 11.13 9.13
N TYR A 225 6.36 10.59 9.40
CA TYR A 225 7.21 11.06 10.49
C TYR A 225 7.65 12.53 10.34
N ILE A 226 8.05 12.94 9.13
CA ILE A 226 8.45 14.33 8.84
C ILE A 226 7.28 15.27 9.10
N ILE A 227 6.11 14.95 8.57
CA ILE A 227 4.92 15.78 8.72
C ILE A 227 4.49 15.86 10.18
N ASP A 228 4.41 14.72 10.88
CA ASP A 228 4.09 14.67 12.30
C ASP A 228 5.05 15.54 13.13
N SER A 229 6.36 15.46 12.87
CA SER A 229 7.38 16.26 13.55
C SER A 229 7.27 17.77 13.25
N ILE A 230 6.97 18.15 12.00
CA ILE A 230 6.76 19.57 11.63
C ILE A 230 5.54 20.11 12.36
N MET A 231 4.47 19.33 12.37
CA MET A 231 3.19 19.75 12.88
C MET A 231 3.17 19.79 14.43
N GLU A 232 3.90 18.90 15.11
CA GLU A 232 4.21 18.97 16.55
C GLU A 232 4.96 20.27 16.92
N ASN A 233 5.94 20.68 16.11
CA ASN A 233 6.71 21.91 16.34
C ASN A 233 5.92 23.20 16.08
N MET A 234 4.86 23.17 15.25
CA MET A 234 4.10 24.36 14.86
C MET A 234 2.86 24.64 15.72
N LEU A 235 2.31 23.67 16.45
CA LEU A 235 1.00 23.81 17.09
C LEU A 235 0.97 23.20 18.49
N LEU A 236 1.03 24.06 19.52
CA LEU A 236 1.08 23.67 20.93
C LEU A 236 -0.28 23.44 21.62
N ASP A 237 -1.44 23.61 20.95
CA ASP A 237 -2.72 23.58 21.70
C ASP A 237 -3.99 23.33 20.87
N ARG A 238 -4.09 22.19 20.15
CA ARG A 238 -5.36 21.82 19.48
C ARG A 238 -5.61 20.31 19.42
N SER A 239 -6.88 19.92 19.30
CA SER A 239 -7.39 18.54 19.37
C SER A 239 -6.57 17.54 18.52
N ARG A 240 -6.04 16.50 19.18
CA ARG A 240 -5.11 15.51 18.61
C ARG A 240 -5.69 14.68 17.45
N ASP A 241 -7.00 14.43 17.42
CA ASP A 241 -7.59 13.42 16.54
C ASP A 241 -7.80 13.91 15.09
N GLU A 242 -8.37 15.11 14.91
CA GLU A 242 -8.60 15.71 13.58
C GLU A 242 -7.28 15.98 12.84
N PHE A 243 -6.24 16.28 13.61
CA PHE A 243 -4.89 16.55 13.14
C PHE A 243 -4.17 15.30 12.64
N SER A 244 -4.34 14.16 13.32
CA SER A 244 -3.76 12.88 12.92
C SER A 244 -4.24 12.46 11.53
N ASN A 245 -5.52 12.67 11.22
CA ASN A 245 -6.04 12.37 9.88
C ASN A 245 -5.48 13.32 8.81
N LYS A 246 -5.38 14.63 9.11
CA LYS A 246 -4.77 15.59 8.19
C LYS A 246 -3.30 15.27 7.92
N ASN A 247 -2.55 14.89 8.96
CA ASN A 247 -1.17 14.38 8.86
C ASN A 247 -1.09 13.20 7.91
N PHE A 248 -1.95 12.21 8.11
CA PHE A 248 -2.00 11.02 7.28
C PHE A 248 -2.21 11.36 5.80
N CYS A 249 -3.23 12.18 5.49
CA CYS A 249 -3.57 12.55 4.11
C CYS A 249 -2.42 13.29 3.41
N ILE A 250 -1.83 14.30 4.07
CA ILE A 250 -0.69 15.06 3.53
C ILE A 250 0.49 14.12 3.28
N SER A 251 0.80 13.24 4.24
CA SER A 251 1.91 12.30 4.15
C SER A 251 1.72 11.28 3.04
N PHE A 252 0.49 10.79 2.88
CA PHE A 252 0.14 9.86 1.80
C PHE A 252 0.30 10.53 0.43
N CYS A 253 -0.22 11.75 0.25
CA CYS A 253 -0.05 12.53 -0.97
C CYS A 253 1.43 12.81 -1.30
N LEU A 254 2.23 13.21 -0.32
CA LEU A 254 3.67 13.41 -0.51
C LEU A 254 4.38 12.13 -0.91
N THR A 255 3.95 10.99 -0.37
CA THR A 255 4.49 9.68 -0.73
C THR A 255 4.17 9.31 -2.16
N LEU A 256 2.96 9.59 -2.65
CA LEU A 256 2.60 9.38 -4.06
C LEU A 256 3.47 10.22 -5.00
N VAL A 257 3.67 11.50 -4.67
CA VAL A 257 4.57 12.39 -5.42
C VAL A 257 6.00 11.85 -5.41
N PHE A 258 6.48 11.42 -4.24
CA PHE A 258 7.80 10.82 -4.10
C PHE A 258 7.97 9.60 -5.00
N ILE A 259 7.06 8.63 -4.97
CA ILE A 259 7.14 7.42 -5.80
C ILE A 259 7.10 7.78 -7.29
N GLY A 260 6.25 8.74 -7.68
CA GLY A 260 6.18 9.25 -9.04
C GLY A 260 7.53 9.79 -9.52
N CYS A 261 8.15 10.68 -8.75
CA CYS A 261 9.49 11.20 -9.03
C CYS A 261 10.58 10.12 -8.97
N TYR A 262 10.44 9.13 -8.09
CA TYR A 262 11.43 8.07 -7.88
C TYR A 262 11.46 7.06 -9.04
N THR A 263 10.44 7.02 -9.89
CA THR A 263 10.44 6.16 -11.07
C THR A 263 11.59 6.43 -12.05
N ARG A 264 12.12 7.65 -12.07
CA ARG A 264 13.35 8.00 -12.82
C ARG A 264 14.56 7.19 -12.34
N VAL A 265 14.69 7.06 -11.02
CA VAL A 265 15.77 6.31 -10.37
C VAL A 265 15.62 4.82 -10.67
N ILE A 266 14.40 4.30 -10.59
CA ILE A 266 14.07 2.91 -10.93
C ILE A 266 14.42 2.61 -12.39
N GLN A 267 14.01 3.48 -13.32
CA GLN A 267 14.29 3.29 -14.74
C GLN A 267 15.81 3.24 -15.02
N ARG A 268 16.57 4.14 -14.40
CA ARG A 268 18.04 4.15 -14.50
C ARG A 268 18.65 2.88 -13.93
N TRP A 269 18.23 2.46 -12.74
CA TRP A 269 18.70 1.23 -12.11
C TRP A 269 18.44 -0.01 -13.00
N LYS A 270 17.27 -0.09 -13.65
CA LYS A 270 16.95 -1.18 -14.59
C LYS A 270 17.88 -1.20 -15.81
N ALA A 271 18.44 -0.05 -16.22
CA ALA A 271 19.35 0.06 -17.36
C ALA A 271 20.81 -0.30 -17.04
N ILE A 272 21.17 -0.45 -15.76
CA ILE A 272 22.52 -0.90 -15.34
C ILE A 272 22.70 -2.35 -15.79
N ALA A 273 23.87 -2.67 -16.37
CA ALA A 273 24.22 -4.04 -16.73
C ALA A 273 24.30 -4.94 -15.49
N ASP A 274 23.93 -6.22 -15.63
CA ASP A 274 24.00 -7.20 -14.54
C ASP A 274 25.44 -7.54 -14.12
#